data_AF-A0AAW0WZB1-F1
#
_entry.id   AF-A0AAW0WZB1-F1
#
_cell.length_a   1.000
_cell.length_b   1.000
_cell.length_c   1.000
_cell.angle_alpha   90.00
_cell.angle_beta   90.00
_cell.angle_gamma   90.00
#
_symmetry.space_group_name_H-M   'P 1'
#
loop_
_entity.id
_entity.type
_entity.pdbx_description
1 polymer ?
#
loop_
_entity_poly.entity_id
_entity_poly.type
_entity_poly.pdbx_seq_one_letter_code
_entity_poly.pdbx_strand_id
1 'polypeptide(L)'
;LTRKDPRWYGAWWIGFLVIGFGLLVTGNFLVLFPRKLPETLRREHKRAVRLAEREQKTGGKRNVEFFSSLAKTKSKEEKPTLRNLLKALKRLFTNKIWVGNLFNTSVYVLGVSGYWNFKPKYLETQFRQSPTTASYYTGLASFVSLVFGTGLGGAVLRWAHPGPRFVTGYNIFITLLTCASYIILSFVGCPRLDVLGPVDGSPPPGCSSECGCSERYSPMCSLDNFTLYYSPCYAGCLTVNTTA
;
A
#
# COMPACT_ATOMS: atom_id res chain seq x y z
N LEU A 1 -22.04 -2.82 -26.13
CA LEU A 1 -21.05 -3.73 -25.50
C LEU A 1 -21.81 -4.79 -24.71
N THR A 2 -21.76 -6.05 -25.15
CA THR A 2 -22.30 -7.21 -24.42
C THR A 2 -21.28 -7.71 -23.39
N ARG A 3 -21.69 -8.50 -22.40
CA ARG A 3 -20.78 -9.08 -21.38
C ARG A 3 -19.63 -9.94 -21.95
N LYS A 4 -19.75 -10.36 -23.22
CA LYS A 4 -18.75 -11.14 -23.96
C LYS A 4 -17.72 -10.27 -24.70
N ASP A 5 -17.98 -8.97 -24.83
CA ASP A 5 -17.06 -8.07 -25.49
C ASP A 5 -15.87 -7.79 -24.55
N PRO A 6 -14.61 -8.05 -24.95
CA PRO A 6 -13.42 -7.82 -24.11
C PRO A 6 -13.24 -6.36 -23.68
N ARG A 7 -13.97 -5.41 -24.29
CA ARG A 7 -14.02 -4.00 -23.90
C ARG A 7 -15.08 -3.71 -22.82
N TRP A 8 -15.82 -4.71 -22.34
CA TRP A 8 -16.82 -4.53 -21.30
C TRP A 8 -16.18 -4.45 -19.91
N TYR A 9 -16.08 -3.23 -19.36
CA TYR A 9 -15.47 -2.97 -18.04
C TYR A 9 -16.42 -3.24 -16.85
N GLY A 10 -17.70 -3.53 -17.09
CA GLY A 10 -18.68 -3.83 -16.05
C GLY A 10 -18.88 -2.70 -15.02
N ALA A 11 -19.48 -3.04 -13.87
CA ALA A 11 -19.74 -2.11 -12.78
C ALA A 11 -18.53 -1.99 -11.82
N TRP A 12 -17.37 -1.63 -12.37
CA TRP A 12 -16.09 -1.49 -11.64
C TRP A 12 -16.16 -0.54 -10.43
N TRP A 13 -17.09 0.42 -10.42
CA TRP A 13 -17.30 1.39 -9.36
C TRP A 13 -17.94 0.81 -8.08
N ILE A 14 -18.60 -0.35 -8.15
CA ILE A 14 -19.27 -0.97 -6.99
C ILE A 14 -18.27 -1.24 -5.86
N GLY A 15 -17.02 -1.58 -6.19
CA GLY A 15 -15.96 -1.79 -5.20
C GLY A 15 -15.75 -0.59 -4.28
N PHE A 16 -15.79 0.64 -4.81
CA PHE A 16 -15.61 1.85 -4.00
C PHE A 16 -16.76 2.06 -3.01
N LEU A 17 -17.99 1.74 -3.40
CA LEU A 17 -19.14 1.86 -2.49
C LEU A 17 -19.07 0.84 -1.36
N VAL A 18 -18.70 -0.40 -1.66
CA VAL A 18 -18.53 -1.46 -0.65
C VAL A 18 -17.40 -1.10 0.33
N ILE A 19 -16.25 -0.67 -0.18
CA ILE A 19 -15.12 -0.24 0.66
C ILE A 19 -15.50 1.01 1.47
N GLY A 20 -16.17 1.99 0.85
CA GLY A 20 -16.63 3.20 1.52
C GLY A 20 -17.59 2.90 2.67
N PHE A 21 -18.57 2.02 2.46
CA PHE A 21 -19.47 1.57 3.51
C PHE A 21 -18.73 0.85 4.64
N GLY A 22 -17.80 -0.04 4.31
CA GLY A 22 -16.94 -0.72 5.29
C GLY A 22 -16.12 0.27 6.14
N LEU A 23 -15.55 1.30 5.50
CA LEU A 23 -14.82 2.37 6.20
C LEU A 23 -15.72 3.20 7.10
N LEU A 24 -16.97 3.48 6.69
CA LEU A 24 -17.94 4.16 7.55
C LEU A 24 -18.26 3.34 8.80
N VAL A 25 -18.56 2.04 8.63
CA VAL A 25 -18.86 1.16 9.78
C VAL A 25 -17.65 1.03 10.70
N THR A 26 -16.47 0.77 10.13
CA THR A 26 -15.24 0.58 10.93
C THR A 26 -14.72 1.87 11.56
N GLY A 27 -14.92 3.01 10.92
CA GLY A 27 -14.54 4.32 11.45
C GLY A 27 -15.26 4.68 12.75
N ASN A 28 -16.46 4.15 12.98
CA ASN A 28 -17.18 4.35 14.25
C ASN A 28 -16.44 3.74 15.45
N PHE A 29 -15.60 2.71 15.26
CA PHE A 29 -14.78 2.17 16.35
C PHE A 29 -13.71 3.15 16.85
N LEU A 30 -13.38 4.20 16.09
CA LEU A 30 -12.48 5.26 16.58
C LEU A 30 -13.09 6.06 17.74
N VAL A 31 -14.42 6.04 17.91
CA VAL A 31 -15.09 6.65 19.08
C VAL A 31 -14.75 5.91 20.37
N LEU A 32 -14.35 4.63 20.30
CA LEU A 32 -13.90 3.85 21.46
C LEU A 32 -12.49 4.24 21.93
N PHE A 33 -11.72 4.96 21.10
CA PHE A 33 -10.41 5.44 21.55
C PHE A 33 -10.59 6.56 22.59
N PRO A 34 -9.92 6.45 23.76
CA PRO A 34 -10.03 7.46 24.79
C PRO A 34 -9.47 8.79 24.28
N ARG A 35 -10.20 9.89 24.55
CA ARG A 35 -9.81 11.26 24.13
C ARG A 35 -8.42 11.69 24.59
N LYS A 36 -7.88 11.04 25.64
CA LYS A 36 -6.51 11.24 26.14
C LYS A 36 -5.83 9.89 26.28
N LEU A 37 -4.63 9.74 25.73
CA LEU A 37 -3.85 8.52 25.89
C LEU A 37 -3.51 8.33 27.39
N PRO A 38 -3.60 7.10 27.94
CA PRO A 38 -3.28 6.82 29.35
C PRO A 38 -1.91 7.34 29.78
N GLU A 39 -0.95 7.33 28.87
CA GLU A 39 0.40 7.83 29.11
C GLU A 39 0.44 9.35 29.31
N THR A 40 -0.39 10.10 28.59
CA THR A 40 -0.50 11.56 28.77
C THR A 40 -1.09 11.90 30.14
N LEU A 41 -2.17 11.19 30.54
CA LEU A 41 -2.75 11.31 31.87
C LEU A 41 -1.74 10.95 32.97
N ARG A 42 -0.97 9.89 32.79
CA ARG A 42 0.07 9.46 33.74
C ARG A 42 1.18 10.51 33.88
N ARG A 43 1.61 11.14 32.77
CA ARG A 43 2.61 12.22 32.78
C ARG A 43 2.07 13.48 33.43
N GLU A 44 0.81 13.83 33.18
CA GLU A 44 0.14 14.96 33.82
C GLU A 44 -0.01 14.76 35.32
N HIS A 45 -0.43 13.56 35.75
CA HIS A 45 -0.52 13.19 37.16
C HIS A 45 0.85 13.26 37.85
N LYS A 46 1.90 12.66 37.26
CA LYS A 46 3.27 12.75 37.80
C LYS A 46 3.77 14.19 37.91
N ARG A 47 3.42 15.07 36.96
CA ARG A 47 3.78 16.49 37.03
C ARG A 47 3.03 17.22 38.15
N ALA A 48 1.74 16.92 38.33
CA ALA A 48 0.94 17.48 39.40
C ALA A 48 1.48 17.08 40.79
N VAL A 49 1.82 15.80 40.97
CA VAL A 49 2.41 15.28 42.21
C VAL A 49 3.76 15.95 42.51
N ARG A 50 4.66 16.06 41.51
CA ARG A 50 5.97 16.73 41.70
C ARG A 50 5.85 18.20 42.06
N LEU A 51 4.84 18.89 41.53
CA LEU A 51 4.56 20.29 41.91
C LEU A 51 4.10 20.36 43.37
N ALA A 52 3.19 19.48 43.79
CA ALA A 52 2.73 19.42 45.17
C ALA A 52 3.88 19.12 46.17
N GLU A 53 4.78 18.19 45.83
CA GLU A 53 5.95 17.85 46.65
C GLU A 53 6.96 19.02 46.78
N ARG A 54 7.20 19.77 45.70
CA ARG A 54 8.08 20.96 45.74
C ARG A 54 7.51 22.04 46.64
N GLU A 55 6.20 22.26 46.60
CA GLU A 55 5.52 23.28 47.42
C GLU A 55 5.55 22.93 48.91
N GLN A 56 5.36 21.65 49.27
CA GLN A 56 5.46 21.18 50.66
C GLN A 56 6.86 21.44 51.25
N LYS A 57 7.92 21.29 50.44
CA LYS A 57 9.30 21.61 50.87
C LYS A 57 9.59 23.10 51.00
N THR A 58 8.80 23.97 50.34
CA THR A 58 9.05 25.42 50.31
C THR A 58 8.22 26.19 51.36
N GLY A 59 7.47 25.50 52.22
CA GLY A 59 6.70 26.12 53.31
C GLY A 59 5.53 27.02 52.86
N GLY A 60 5.15 26.98 51.58
CA GLY A 60 4.16 27.87 51.00
C GLY A 60 2.72 27.49 51.37
N LYS A 61 2.05 28.30 52.19
CA LYS A 61 0.60 28.25 52.45
C LYS A 61 -0.21 28.73 51.23
N ARG A 62 -0.26 27.95 50.15
CA ARG A 62 -1.24 28.18 49.07
C ARG A 62 -2.40 27.21 49.21
N ASN A 63 -3.62 27.75 49.30
CA ASN A 63 -4.85 27.02 49.57
C ASN A 63 -5.21 26.01 48.47
N VAL A 64 -6.04 25.02 48.85
CA VAL A 64 -6.71 24.07 47.95
C VAL A 64 -7.38 24.78 46.76
N GLU A 65 -7.83 26.02 46.95
CA GLU A 65 -8.37 26.87 45.88
C GLU A 65 -7.38 27.14 44.73
N PHE A 66 -6.08 27.30 44.99
CA PHE A 66 -5.07 27.53 43.96
C PHE A 66 -4.84 26.28 43.09
N PHE A 67 -4.82 25.08 43.71
CA PHE A 67 -4.76 23.84 42.96
C PHE A 67 -6.06 23.52 42.23
N SER A 68 -7.22 23.86 42.84
CA SER A 68 -8.52 23.74 42.19
C SER A 68 -8.67 24.68 40.99
N SER A 69 -8.07 25.88 41.05
CA SER A 69 -8.07 26.85 39.96
C SER A 69 -7.11 26.44 38.84
N LEU A 70 -5.95 25.86 39.17
CA LEU A 70 -5.05 25.27 38.18
C LEU A 70 -5.71 24.08 37.45
N ALA A 71 -6.42 23.23 38.20
CA ALA A 71 -7.19 22.12 37.65
C ALA A 71 -8.35 22.60 36.76
N LYS A 72 -9.10 23.62 37.19
CA LYS A 72 -10.16 24.28 36.39
C LYS A 72 -9.61 24.98 35.14
N THR A 73 -8.43 25.58 35.21
CA THR A 73 -7.78 26.24 34.07
C THR A 73 -7.28 25.23 33.06
N LYS A 74 -6.80 24.06 33.50
CA LYS A 74 -6.44 22.93 32.63
C LYS A 74 -7.63 22.14 32.10
N SER A 75 -8.75 22.11 32.81
CA SER A 75 -9.99 21.45 32.36
C SER A 75 -10.82 22.31 31.41
N LYS A 76 -10.44 23.59 31.21
CA LYS A 76 -10.96 24.43 30.14
C LYS A 76 -10.41 23.86 28.82
N GLU A 77 -11.01 22.76 28.38
CA GLU A 77 -10.75 22.14 27.08
C GLU A 77 -10.94 23.22 26.02
N GLU A 78 -9.83 23.64 25.44
CA GLU A 78 -9.81 24.63 24.39
C GLU A 78 -10.61 24.05 23.21
N LYS A 79 -11.75 24.67 22.89
CA LYS A 79 -12.62 24.22 21.80
C LYS A 79 -11.75 24.04 20.56
N PRO A 80 -11.82 22.89 19.85
CA PRO A 80 -10.99 22.64 18.68
C PRO A 80 -11.30 23.73 17.65
N THR A 81 -10.36 24.65 17.50
CA THR A 81 -10.47 25.82 16.62
C THR A 81 -9.48 25.65 15.48
N LEU A 82 -9.81 26.10 14.27
CA LEU A 82 -8.93 25.99 13.10
C LEU A 82 -7.55 26.61 13.34
N ARG A 83 -7.45 27.67 14.14
CA ARG A 83 -6.17 28.27 14.56
C ARG A 83 -5.31 27.31 15.39
N ASN A 84 -5.94 26.51 16.24
CA ASN A 84 -5.26 25.48 17.04
C ASN A 84 -4.80 24.33 16.17
N LEU A 85 -5.57 23.97 15.14
CA LEU A 85 -5.15 23.02 14.11
C LEU A 85 -3.90 23.54 13.36
N LEU A 86 -3.91 24.78 12.87
CA LEU A 86 -2.75 25.37 12.18
C LEU A 86 -1.50 25.44 13.08
N LYS A 87 -1.68 25.80 14.36
CA LYS A 87 -0.59 25.81 15.35
C LYS A 87 -0.05 24.39 15.61
N ALA A 88 -0.92 23.40 15.68
CA ALA A 88 -0.54 21.99 15.84
C ALA A 88 0.19 21.47 14.59
N LEU A 89 -0.29 21.78 13.38
CA LEU A 89 0.37 21.44 12.13
C LEU A 89 1.75 22.08 12.05
N LYS A 90 1.88 23.38 12.34
CA LYS A 90 3.19 24.06 12.38
C LYS A 90 4.16 23.36 13.32
N ARG A 91 3.70 22.97 14.51
CA ARG A 91 4.52 22.21 15.47
C ARG A 91 4.92 20.83 14.94
N LEU A 92 4.03 20.15 14.23
CA LEU A 92 4.29 18.86 13.62
C LEU A 92 5.39 18.97 12.56
N PHE A 93 5.25 19.93 11.62
CA PHE A 93 6.25 20.21 10.58
C PHE A 93 7.55 20.85 11.08
N THR A 94 7.60 21.37 12.31
CA THR A 94 8.85 21.88 12.92
C THR A 94 9.59 20.78 13.69
N ASN A 95 8.93 19.65 13.99
CA ASN A 95 9.54 18.55 14.72
C ASN A 95 10.45 17.73 13.77
N LYS A 96 11.77 17.92 13.91
CA LYS A 96 12.80 17.25 13.09
C LYS A 96 12.63 15.73 13.03
N ILE A 97 12.23 15.08 14.13
CA ILE A 97 12.02 13.62 14.18
C ILE A 97 10.83 13.23 13.31
N TRP A 98 9.73 13.97 13.40
CA TRP A 98 8.53 13.69 12.62
C TRP A 98 8.76 13.97 11.13
N VAL A 99 9.41 15.09 10.79
CA VAL A 99 9.75 15.42 9.41
C VAL A 99 10.68 14.37 8.80
N GLY A 100 11.71 13.94 9.53
CA GLY A 100 12.60 12.87 9.07
C GLY A 100 11.87 11.55 8.84
N ASN A 101 10.97 11.16 9.74
CA ASN A 101 10.17 9.95 9.58
C ASN A 101 9.16 10.05 8.42
N LEU A 102 8.56 11.23 8.23
CA LEU A 102 7.68 11.50 7.09
C LEU A 102 8.43 11.39 5.77
N PHE A 103 9.62 12.00 5.69
CA PHE A 103 10.46 11.92 4.50
C PHE A 103 10.85 10.47 4.19
N ASN A 104 11.32 9.71 5.19
CA ASN A 104 11.63 8.29 5.06
C ASN A 104 10.44 7.48 4.53
N THR A 105 9.26 7.65 5.14
CA THR A 105 8.03 6.96 4.73
C THR A 105 7.63 7.32 3.30
N SER A 106 7.79 8.59 2.92
CA SER A 106 7.45 9.08 1.58
C SER A 106 8.36 8.47 0.51
N VAL A 107 9.68 8.44 0.76
CA VAL A 107 10.65 7.80 -0.15
C VAL A 107 10.38 6.31 -0.26
N TYR A 108 10.08 5.63 0.85
CA TYR A 108 9.71 4.21 0.84
C TYR A 108 8.45 3.94 0.00
N VAL A 109 7.37 4.69 0.22
CA VAL A 109 6.13 4.54 -0.53
C VAL A 109 6.36 4.83 -2.02
N LEU A 110 7.13 5.87 -2.35
CA LEU A 110 7.47 6.18 -3.73
C LEU A 110 8.20 5.01 -4.40
N GLY A 111 9.23 4.45 -3.74
CA GLY A 111 9.99 3.31 -4.27
C GLY A 111 9.16 2.04 -4.46
N VAL A 112 8.19 1.77 -3.58
CA VAL A 112 7.33 0.59 -3.65
C VAL A 112 6.11 0.78 -4.56
N SER A 113 5.69 2.02 -4.82
CA SER A 113 4.48 2.33 -5.58
C SER A 113 4.47 1.73 -6.99
N GLY A 114 5.61 1.76 -7.69
CA GLY A 114 5.75 1.17 -9.01
C GLY A 114 5.49 -0.34 -8.98
N TYR A 115 6.13 -1.05 -8.04
CA TYR A 115 5.88 -2.47 -7.85
C TYR A 115 4.40 -2.75 -7.58
N TRP A 116 3.76 -2.02 -6.66
CA TRP A 116 2.36 -2.27 -6.31
C TRP A 116 1.39 -2.12 -7.49
N ASN A 117 1.58 -1.09 -8.31
CA ASN A 117 0.69 -0.81 -9.43
C ASN A 117 0.95 -1.75 -10.63
N PHE A 118 2.22 -2.08 -10.89
CA PHE A 118 2.58 -2.88 -12.06
C PHE A 118 2.66 -4.38 -11.78
N LYS A 119 2.60 -4.84 -10.53
CA LYS A 119 2.68 -6.27 -10.18
C LYS A 119 1.64 -7.15 -10.91
N PRO A 120 0.34 -6.80 -10.98
CA PRO A 120 -0.62 -7.62 -11.73
C PRO A 120 -0.25 -7.68 -13.20
N LYS A 121 0.14 -6.54 -13.78
CA LYS A 121 0.54 -6.45 -15.19
C LYS A 121 1.82 -7.21 -15.50
N TYR A 122 2.75 -7.23 -14.56
CA TYR A 122 3.96 -8.02 -14.62
C TYR A 122 3.62 -9.53 -14.64
N LEU A 123 2.68 -9.99 -13.80
CA LEU A 123 2.19 -11.37 -13.84
C LEU A 123 1.47 -11.72 -15.16
N GLU A 124 0.67 -10.80 -15.70
CA GLU A 124 0.03 -10.99 -17.01
C GLU A 124 1.06 -11.16 -18.12
N THR A 125 2.06 -10.29 -18.17
CA THR A 125 3.03 -10.23 -19.27
C THR A 125 4.13 -11.29 -19.17
N GLN A 126 4.70 -11.51 -17.98
CA GLN A 126 5.81 -12.44 -17.79
C GLN A 126 5.34 -13.88 -17.55
N PHE A 127 4.23 -14.07 -16.83
CA PHE A 127 3.71 -15.40 -16.46
C PHE A 127 2.45 -15.80 -17.23
N ARG A 128 2.05 -15.01 -18.24
CA ARG A 128 0.96 -15.30 -19.17
C ARG A 128 -0.37 -15.62 -18.46
N GLN A 129 -0.59 -14.96 -17.34
CA GLN A 129 -1.82 -15.13 -16.56
C GLN A 129 -2.91 -14.22 -17.09
N SER A 130 -4.16 -14.66 -16.97
CA SER A 130 -5.30 -13.78 -17.25
C SER A 130 -5.30 -12.57 -16.30
N PRO A 131 -5.84 -11.41 -16.71
CA PRO A 131 -5.92 -10.23 -15.83
C PRO A 131 -6.65 -10.52 -14.52
N THR A 132 -7.67 -11.37 -14.55
CA THR A 132 -8.44 -11.79 -13.38
C THR A 132 -7.60 -12.63 -12.42
N THR A 133 -6.90 -13.65 -12.94
CA THR A 133 -6.06 -14.54 -12.13
C THR A 133 -4.87 -13.80 -11.53
N ALA A 134 -4.21 -12.94 -12.30
CA ALA A 134 -3.10 -12.12 -11.82
C ALA A 134 -3.55 -11.16 -10.71
N SER A 135 -4.67 -10.46 -10.90
CA SER A 135 -5.21 -9.54 -9.89
C SER A 135 -5.64 -10.27 -8.61
N TYR A 136 -6.23 -11.47 -8.75
CA TYR A 136 -6.63 -12.30 -7.62
C TYR A 136 -5.44 -12.70 -6.75
N TYR A 137 -4.40 -13.28 -7.34
CA TYR A 137 -3.23 -13.73 -6.57
C TYR A 137 -2.47 -12.57 -5.92
N THR A 138 -2.27 -11.48 -6.67
CA THR A 138 -1.56 -10.30 -6.16
C THR A 138 -2.31 -9.65 -5.00
N GLY A 139 -3.64 -9.50 -5.13
CA GLY A 139 -4.50 -8.95 -4.09
C GLY A 139 -4.57 -9.82 -2.84
N LEU A 140 -4.81 -11.13 -3.01
CA LEU A 140 -4.91 -12.07 -1.90
C LEU A 140 -3.60 -12.16 -1.10
N ALA A 141 -2.47 -12.31 -1.80
CA ALA A 141 -1.16 -12.37 -1.16
C ALA A 141 -0.89 -11.08 -0.35
N SER A 142 -1.14 -9.91 -0.93
CA SER A 142 -0.94 -8.63 -0.24
C SER A 142 -1.85 -8.46 0.98
N PHE A 143 -3.11 -8.88 0.88
CA PHE A 143 -4.05 -8.82 2.01
C PHE A 143 -3.61 -9.70 3.18
N VAL A 144 -3.27 -10.96 2.90
CA VAL A 144 -2.79 -11.91 3.90
C VAL A 144 -1.51 -11.38 4.56
N SER A 145 -0.52 -10.94 3.77
CA SER A 145 0.72 -10.36 4.31
C SER A 145 0.47 -9.13 5.19
N LEU A 146 -0.50 -8.27 4.83
CA LEU A 146 -0.84 -7.09 5.64
C LEU A 146 -1.42 -7.50 6.99
N VAL A 147 -2.40 -8.41 7.01
CA VAL A 147 -3.09 -8.85 8.24
C VAL A 147 -2.11 -9.53 9.19
N PHE A 148 -1.36 -10.52 8.70
CA PHE A 148 -0.40 -11.25 9.54
C PHE A 148 0.81 -10.39 9.91
N GLY A 149 1.34 -9.60 8.99
CA GLY A 149 2.51 -8.76 9.24
C GLY A 149 2.24 -7.66 10.27
N THR A 150 1.12 -6.95 10.13
CA THR A 150 0.75 -5.89 11.10
C THR A 150 0.30 -6.47 12.44
N GLY A 151 -0.47 -7.56 12.43
CA GLY A 151 -0.91 -8.25 13.64
C GLY A 151 0.26 -8.79 14.46
N LEU A 152 1.15 -9.55 13.81
CA LEU A 152 2.33 -10.12 14.47
C LEU A 152 3.31 -9.03 14.91
N GLY A 153 3.58 -8.03 14.06
CA GLY A 153 4.44 -6.91 14.42
C GLY A 153 3.91 -6.14 15.64
N GLY A 154 2.59 -5.88 15.68
CA GLY A 154 1.94 -5.26 16.83
C GLY A 154 2.01 -6.10 18.10
N ALA A 155 1.78 -7.41 17.99
CA ALA A 155 1.89 -8.34 19.11
C ALA A 155 3.33 -8.41 19.67
N VAL A 156 4.33 -8.49 18.79
CA VAL A 156 5.75 -8.48 19.17
C VAL A 156 6.12 -7.17 19.87
N LEU A 157 5.71 -6.01 19.35
CA LEU A 157 5.95 -4.72 20.01
C LEU A 157 5.29 -4.64 21.39
N ARG A 158 4.10 -5.24 21.54
CA ARG A 158 3.36 -5.28 22.79
C ARG A 158 3.97 -6.22 23.83
N TRP A 159 4.48 -7.37 23.43
CA TRP A 159 4.97 -8.38 24.37
C TRP A 159 6.46 -8.25 24.67
N ALA A 160 7.29 -8.03 23.64
CA ALA A 160 8.74 -7.99 23.79
C ALA A 160 9.27 -6.62 24.21
N HIS A 161 8.47 -5.55 24.07
CA HIS A 161 8.86 -4.16 24.34
C HIS A 161 10.30 -3.84 23.89
N PRO A 162 10.66 -4.10 22.62
CA PRO A 162 12.04 -3.98 22.16
C PRO A 162 12.52 -2.53 22.27
N GLY A 163 13.81 -2.36 22.58
CA GLY A 163 14.44 -1.05 22.62
C GLY A 163 14.36 -0.33 21.26
N PRO A 164 14.23 1.01 21.22
CA PRO A 164 14.08 1.76 19.96
C PRO A 164 15.20 1.51 18.94
N ARG A 165 16.43 1.31 19.40
CA ARG A 165 17.59 1.04 18.52
C ARG A 165 17.47 -0.29 17.78
N PHE A 166 16.97 -1.33 18.46
CA PHE A 166 16.75 -2.63 17.85
C PHE A 166 15.68 -2.55 16.75
N VAL A 167 14.57 -1.87 17.04
CA VAL A 167 13.48 -1.67 16.07
C VAL A 167 13.96 -0.92 14.82
N THR A 168 14.74 0.14 15.00
CA THR A 168 15.33 0.88 13.88
C THR A 168 16.29 0.00 13.06
N GLY A 169 17.17 -0.77 13.72
CA GLY A 169 18.09 -1.68 13.02
C GLY A 169 17.35 -2.77 12.24
N TYR A 170 16.31 -3.36 12.84
CA TYR A 170 15.46 -4.34 12.16
C TYR A 170 14.72 -3.75 10.96
N ASN A 171 14.23 -2.51 11.05
CA ASN A 171 13.60 -1.81 9.94
C ASN A 171 14.55 -1.61 8.76
N ILE A 172 15.80 -1.21 9.02
CA ILE A 172 16.85 -1.08 7.99
C ILE A 172 17.14 -2.45 7.35
N PHE A 173 17.29 -3.49 8.17
CA PHE A 173 17.56 -4.85 7.68
C PHE A 173 16.44 -5.36 6.74
N ILE A 174 15.17 -5.23 7.15
CA ILE A 174 14.02 -5.63 6.32
C ILE A 174 13.95 -4.80 5.03
N THR A 175 14.29 -3.51 5.09
CA THR A 175 14.31 -2.65 3.90
C THR A 175 15.37 -3.14 2.90
N LEU A 176 16.58 -3.45 3.35
CA LEU A 176 17.64 -3.99 2.49
C LEU A 176 17.26 -5.36 1.89
N LEU A 177 16.68 -6.25 2.71
CA LEU A 177 16.18 -7.54 2.24
C LEU A 177 15.09 -7.38 1.17
N THR A 178 14.20 -6.39 1.35
CA THR A 178 13.15 -6.08 0.38
C THR A 178 13.76 -5.59 -0.94
N CYS A 179 14.71 -4.67 -0.90
CA CYS A 179 15.42 -4.20 -2.10
C CYS A 179 16.11 -5.36 -2.85
N ALA A 180 16.81 -6.23 -2.12
CA ALA A 180 17.43 -7.42 -2.71
C ALA A 180 16.39 -8.35 -3.35
N SER A 181 15.24 -8.56 -2.69
CA SER A 181 14.17 -9.40 -3.22
C SER A 181 13.59 -8.86 -4.54
N TYR A 182 13.44 -7.54 -4.68
CA TYR A 182 12.98 -6.93 -5.94
C TYR A 182 13.99 -7.08 -7.07
N ILE A 183 15.28 -6.98 -6.76
CA ILE A 183 16.34 -7.24 -7.75
C ILE A 183 16.27 -8.69 -8.21
N ILE A 184 16.15 -9.65 -7.28
CA ILE A 184 16.04 -11.07 -7.61
C ILE A 184 14.80 -11.34 -8.47
N LEU A 185 13.64 -10.79 -8.08
CA LEU A 185 12.39 -10.96 -8.82
C LEU A 185 12.47 -10.41 -10.25
N SER A 186 13.29 -9.38 -10.52
CA SER A 186 13.50 -8.85 -11.87
C SER A 186 14.11 -9.89 -12.84
N PHE A 187 14.79 -10.91 -12.31
CA PHE A 187 15.40 -11.99 -13.10
C PHE A 187 14.53 -13.25 -13.19
N VAL A 188 13.43 -13.32 -12.44
CA VAL A 188 12.52 -14.47 -12.46
C VAL A 188 11.46 -14.24 -13.52
N GLY A 189 11.39 -15.10 -14.53
CA GLY A 189 10.37 -15.01 -15.57
C GLY A 189 10.22 -16.33 -16.32
N CYS A 190 9.18 -16.43 -17.15
CA CYS A 190 9.04 -17.54 -18.08
C CYS A 190 9.93 -17.31 -19.32
N PRO A 191 10.30 -18.37 -20.06
CA PRO A 191 10.97 -18.24 -21.35
C PRO A 191 10.18 -17.31 -22.28
N ARG A 192 10.89 -16.49 -23.07
CA ARG A 192 10.27 -15.66 -24.11
C ARG A 192 9.60 -16.56 -25.14
N LEU A 193 8.44 -16.15 -25.66
CA LEU A 193 7.84 -16.82 -26.81
C LEU A 193 8.55 -16.37 -28.09
N ASP A 194 8.68 -17.29 -29.04
CA ASP A 194 9.09 -16.95 -30.39
C ASP A 194 7.91 -16.31 -31.10
N VAL A 195 8.00 -15.00 -31.32
CA VAL A 195 6.96 -14.24 -32.01
C VAL A 195 7.23 -14.28 -33.50
N LEU A 196 6.39 -14.99 -34.25
CA LEU A 196 6.47 -15.08 -35.71
C LEU A 196 5.57 -14.01 -36.35
N GLY A 197 6.18 -13.17 -37.20
CA GLY A 197 5.49 -12.07 -37.87
C GLY A 197 6.47 -10.95 -38.25
N PRO A 198 5.97 -9.74 -38.59
CA PRO A 198 6.79 -8.59 -38.99
C PRO A 198 7.37 -7.90 -37.76
N VAL A 199 8.04 -8.68 -36.91
CA VAL A 199 8.62 -8.24 -35.63
C VAL A 199 10.13 -8.39 -35.75
N ASP A 200 10.86 -7.36 -35.33
CA ASP A 200 12.33 -7.34 -35.30
C ASP A 200 13.03 -7.60 -36.65
N GLY A 201 12.41 -7.19 -37.76
CA GLY A 201 12.99 -7.31 -39.10
C GLY A 201 13.18 -8.75 -39.59
N SER A 202 12.59 -9.72 -38.89
CA SER A 202 12.62 -11.13 -39.29
C SER A 202 11.73 -11.36 -40.51
N PRO A 203 12.15 -12.21 -41.47
CA PRO A 203 11.33 -12.52 -42.63
C PRO A 203 10.03 -13.20 -42.19
N PRO A 204 8.89 -12.87 -42.82
CA PRO A 204 7.61 -13.48 -42.47
C PRO A 204 7.69 -15.00 -42.67
N PRO A 205 7.00 -15.79 -41.82
CA PRO A 205 7.03 -17.24 -41.91
C PRO A 205 6.51 -17.70 -43.28
N GLY A 206 7.09 -18.78 -43.81
CA GLY A 206 6.80 -19.27 -45.17
C GLY A 206 5.33 -19.62 -45.43
N CYS A 207 4.54 -19.88 -44.38
CA CYS A 207 3.09 -20.09 -44.49
C CYS A 207 2.29 -18.81 -44.79
N SER A 208 2.89 -17.63 -44.60
CA SER A 208 2.24 -16.32 -44.76
C SER A 208 2.66 -15.57 -46.03
N SER A 209 3.58 -16.13 -46.82
CA SER A 209 4.16 -15.51 -48.01
C SER A 209 3.13 -15.16 -49.09
N GLU A 210 2.03 -15.90 -49.17
CA GLU A 210 0.95 -15.67 -50.16
C GLU A 210 -0.27 -14.94 -49.58
N CYS A 211 -0.28 -14.61 -48.28
CA CYS A 211 -1.49 -14.18 -47.59
C CYS A 211 -1.72 -12.65 -47.54
N GLY A 212 -0.80 -11.82 -48.03
CA GLY A 212 -0.97 -10.36 -48.09
C GLY A 212 -1.39 -9.72 -46.76
N CYS A 213 -0.76 -10.13 -45.65
CA CYS A 213 -1.24 -9.84 -44.30
C CYS A 213 -1.22 -8.36 -43.90
N SER A 214 -2.25 -7.93 -43.16
CA SER A 214 -2.33 -6.61 -42.54
C SER A 214 -1.47 -6.53 -41.27
N GLU A 215 -0.94 -5.34 -40.97
CA GLU A 215 -0.21 -5.02 -39.72
C GLU A 215 -1.10 -4.95 -38.47
N ARG A 216 -2.36 -5.37 -38.56
CA ARG A 216 -3.25 -5.37 -37.40
C ARG A 216 -2.85 -6.47 -36.42
N TYR A 217 -2.33 -6.06 -35.25
CA TYR A 217 -1.98 -6.98 -34.17
C TYR A 217 -3.21 -7.69 -33.61
N SER A 218 -3.21 -9.02 -33.70
CA SER A 218 -4.26 -9.89 -33.17
C SER A 218 -3.64 -11.25 -32.81
N PRO A 219 -2.87 -11.32 -31.72
CA PRO A 219 -1.98 -12.44 -31.47
C PRO A 219 -2.75 -13.74 -31.23
N MET A 220 -2.18 -14.85 -31.68
CA MET A 220 -2.67 -16.19 -31.39
C MET A 220 -1.52 -17.13 -31.02
N CYS A 221 -1.76 -18.00 -30.04
CA CYS A 221 -0.78 -18.99 -29.62
C CYS A 221 -0.83 -20.22 -30.53
N SER A 222 0.35 -20.76 -30.86
CA SER A 222 0.46 -22.11 -31.42
C SER A 222 0.01 -23.15 -30.38
N LEU A 223 -0.35 -24.35 -30.85
CA LEU A 223 -0.69 -25.51 -29.99
C LEU A 223 0.46 -25.87 -29.04
N ASP A 224 1.68 -25.53 -29.43
CA ASP A 224 2.91 -25.83 -28.69
C ASP A 224 3.16 -24.88 -27.52
N ASN A 225 2.36 -23.80 -27.36
CA ASN A 225 2.47 -22.76 -26.32
C ASN A 225 3.81 -21.99 -26.25
N PHE A 226 4.76 -22.27 -27.13
CA PHE A 226 6.05 -21.57 -27.23
C PHE A 226 6.12 -20.56 -28.38
N THR A 227 5.27 -20.72 -29.39
CA THR A 227 5.23 -19.86 -30.57
C THR A 227 3.98 -18.97 -30.56
N LEU A 228 4.17 -17.66 -30.78
CA LEU A 228 3.11 -16.67 -30.87
C LEU A 228 3.07 -16.08 -32.29
N TYR A 229 1.96 -16.20 -32.98
CA TYR A 229 1.79 -15.55 -34.28
C TYR A 229 1.26 -14.13 -34.09
N TYR A 230 1.84 -13.16 -34.81
CA TYR A 230 1.44 -11.75 -34.74
C TYR A 230 -0.05 -11.51 -35.07
N SER A 231 -0.55 -12.26 -36.05
CA SER A 231 -1.96 -12.32 -36.42
C SER A 231 -2.31 -13.70 -36.98
N PRO A 232 -3.61 -14.05 -37.12
CA PRO A 232 -4.00 -15.31 -37.74
C PRO A 232 -3.56 -15.47 -39.19
N CYS A 233 -3.38 -14.35 -39.89
CA CYS A 233 -2.85 -14.35 -41.24
C CYS A 233 -1.38 -14.81 -41.28
N TYR A 234 -0.55 -14.40 -40.30
CA TYR A 234 0.83 -14.87 -40.19
C TYR A 234 0.95 -16.34 -39.80
N ALA A 235 -0.14 -16.96 -39.35
CA ALA A 235 -0.24 -18.41 -39.14
C ALA A 235 -0.73 -19.17 -40.41
N GLY A 236 -1.02 -18.48 -41.51
CA GLY A 236 -1.57 -19.07 -42.75
C GLY A 236 -3.07 -19.35 -42.69
N CYS A 237 -3.80 -18.79 -41.72
CA CYS A 237 -5.25 -19.00 -41.61
C CYS A 237 -6.01 -18.12 -42.62
N LEU A 238 -6.69 -18.75 -43.57
CA LEU A 238 -7.51 -18.08 -44.60
C LEU A 238 -8.94 -17.75 -44.13
N THR A 239 -9.42 -18.41 -43.07
CA THR A 239 -10.76 -18.21 -42.52
C THR A 239 -10.68 -18.02 -41.01
N VAL A 240 -11.27 -16.94 -40.51
CA VAL A 240 -11.36 -16.66 -39.06
C VAL A 240 -12.80 -16.92 -38.64
N ASN A 241 -13.04 -18.09 -38.04
CA ASN A 241 -14.36 -18.39 -37.50
C ASN A 241 -14.52 -17.60 -36.19
N THR A 242 -15.31 -16.52 -36.21
CA THR A 242 -15.37 -15.52 -35.13
C THR A 242 -16.30 -15.92 -33.98
N THR A 243 -16.70 -17.18 -33.88
CA THR A 243 -17.58 -17.70 -32.84
C THR A 243 -16.77 -18.19 -31.64
N ALA A 244 -16.48 -17.30 -30.70
CA ALA A 244 -16.11 -17.61 -29.32
C ALA A 244 -16.57 -16.49 -28.37
#